data_AF-A0A558A718-F1
#
_entry.id   AF-A0A558A718-F1
#
_cell.length_a   1.000
_cell.length_b   1.000
_cell.length_c   1.000
_cell.angle_alpha   90.00
_cell.angle_beta   90.00
_cell.angle_gamma   90.00
#
_symmetry.space_group_name_H-M   'P 1'
#
loop_
_entity.id
_entity.type
_entity.pdbx_description
1 polymer ?
#
loop_
_entity_poly.entity_id
_entity_poly.type
_entity_poly.pdbx_seq_one_letter_code
_entity_poly.pdbx_strand_id
1 'polypeptide(L)'
;MRLLLGRRRPFESARESADSQHRLFSVPPGYADAVTPSGTSARRRAERTANSRALILDAAVDCLVELGYAGASTLAIQAKAGVSRGRLLHHFPSREGLLVAAAQHLATTRLKETEERVATDLAGEPDGPRRVDRCVELLWSTFQEPHFWAAMELWTAARTNPALAAALRPAERALRDAIRAVTDRIWGPAVAAHPAFPELRELLFTSMRGAALPYAFEDRPAATDPHVRIWKSAARRVLFGAPPSVAPSGSRRRGGSPRR
;
A
#
# COMPACT_ATOMS: atom_id res chain seq x y z
N MET A 1 34.80 -14.95 -6.60
CA MET A 1 35.30 -13.91 -5.67
C MET A 1 34.39 -13.91 -4.44
N ARG A 2 34.30 -15.00 -3.65
CA ARG A 2 35.02 -15.34 -2.39
C ARG A 2 35.21 -14.18 -1.41
N LEU A 3 34.87 -14.44 -0.13
CA LEU A 3 35.18 -13.74 1.14
C LEU A 3 34.08 -12.74 1.61
N LEU A 4 33.54 -12.74 2.85
CA LEU A 4 33.96 -13.28 4.15
C LEU A 4 32.78 -13.57 5.10
N LEU A 5 32.85 -14.73 5.76
CA LEU A 5 32.16 -15.08 7.00
C LEU A 5 32.88 -14.42 8.20
N GLY A 6 32.13 -13.76 9.08
CA GLY A 6 32.62 -13.25 10.37
C GLY A 6 31.85 -13.83 11.55
N ARG A 7 32.31 -14.99 12.06
CA ARG A 7 31.91 -15.56 13.36
C ARG A 7 32.48 -14.71 14.51
N ARG A 8 31.69 -14.45 15.56
CA ARG A 8 32.19 -14.36 16.94
C ARG A 8 31.24 -15.10 17.88
N ARG A 9 31.80 -16.08 18.63
CA ARG A 9 31.24 -16.66 19.87
C ARG A 9 31.99 -16.05 21.07
N PRO A 10 31.84 -16.58 22.30
CA PRO A 10 30.87 -16.18 23.33
C PRO A 10 31.60 -15.54 24.53
N PHE A 11 30.85 -14.93 25.46
CA PHE A 11 31.40 -14.55 26.76
C PHE A 11 30.73 -15.41 27.83
N GLU A 12 31.53 -16.15 28.59
CA GLU A 12 31.13 -17.09 29.63
C GLU A 12 31.90 -16.78 30.92
N SER A 13 31.23 -17.02 32.05
CA SER A 13 31.71 -16.95 33.45
C SER A 13 31.92 -15.54 34.02
N ALA A 14 31.62 -15.25 35.30
CA ALA A 14 31.82 -16.03 36.52
C ALA A 14 30.82 -15.61 37.63
N ARG A 15 30.36 -16.56 38.50
CA ARG A 15 30.65 -16.70 39.97
C ARG A 15 30.08 -15.55 40.83
N GLU A 16 29.36 -15.69 41.95
CA GLU A 16 29.38 -16.53 43.19
C GLU A 16 27.96 -16.43 43.82
N SER A 17 27.31 -17.45 44.38
CA SER A 17 27.56 -18.24 45.61
C SER A 17 27.26 -17.51 46.94
N ALA A 18 26.13 -17.85 47.57
CA ALA A 18 25.90 -17.98 49.02
C ALA A 18 24.46 -18.55 49.21
N ASP A 19 24.26 -19.80 49.64
CA ASP A 19 24.29 -20.27 51.05
C ASP A 19 23.15 -19.62 51.86
N SER A 20 22.24 -20.29 52.58
CA SER A 20 21.97 -21.69 52.87
C SER A 20 20.60 -21.76 53.60
N GLN A 21 20.16 -22.99 53.89
CA GLN A 21 19.31 -23.42 55.02
C GLN A 21 17.86 -23.89 54.75
N HIS A 22 17.75 -25.22 54.66
CA HIS A 22 16.86 -26.10 55.43
C HIS A 22 15.34 -25.83 55.46
N ARG A 23 14.55 -26.81 54.95
CA ARG A 23 13.90 -27.82 55.80
C ARG A 23 13.19 -28.92 54.99
N LEU A 24 13.23 -30.10 55.59
CA LEU A 24 12.71 -31.39 55.17
C LEU A 24 11.18 -31.43 55.15
N PHE A 25 10.58 -31.97 54.09
CA PHE A 25 9.43 -32.87 54.18
C PHE A 25 9.34 -33.72 52.90
N SER A 26 9.28 -35.04 53.07
CA SER A 26 9.17 -36.05 52.02
C SER A 26 7.73 -36.58 51.98
N VAL A 27 7.10 -36.64 50.80
CA VAL A 27 5.92 -37.48 50.50
C VAL A 27 6.03 -38.05 49.07
N PRO A 28 5.59 -39.30 48.80
CA PRO A 28 6.04 -40.16 47.68
C PRO A 28 5.26 -39.98 46.34
N PRO A 29 5.63 -40.74 45.26
CA PRO A 29 5.36 -40.36 43.87
C PRO A 29 4.04 -40.91 43.32
N GLY A 30 3.37 -40.11 42.50
CA GLY A 30 2.24 -40.53 41.68
C GLY A 30 1.66 -39.42 40.82
N TYR A 31 1.82 -39.59 39.50
CA TYR A 31 0.99 -39.07 38.41
C TYR A 31 1.29 -37.69 37.78
N ALA A 32 1.74 -37.78 36.52
CA ALA A 32 1.44 -36.91 35.38
C ALA A 32 1.91 -35.44 35.40
N ASP A 33 3.15 -35.22 34.94
CA ASP A 33 3.51 -33.94 34.34
C ASP A 33 3.03 -33.89 32.88
N ALA A 34 1.91 -33.18 32.70
CA ALA A 34 1.54 -32.56 31.46
C ALA A 34 2.67 -31.62 31.01
N VAL A 35 3.26 -31.92 29.85
CA VAL A 35 4.16 -31.00 29.16
C VAL A 35 3.38 -29.75 28.76
N THR A 36 3.50 -28.69 29.56
CA THR A 36 3.14 -27.35 29.12
C THR A 36 4.21 -26.86 28.14
N PRO A 37 3.86 -26.42 26.92
CA PRO A 37 4.85 -25.93 25.97
C PRO A 37 5.40 -24.60 26.48
N SER A 38 6.68 -24.60 26.84
CA SER A 38 7.41 -23.41 27.27
C SER A 38 7.32 -22.28 26.23
N GLY A 39 6.96 -21.07 26.70
CA GLY A 39 6.68 -19.88 25.87
C GLY A 39 7.83 -19.48 24.93
N THR A 40 9.07 -19.88 25.22
CA THR A 40 10.25 -19.62 24.38
C THR A 40 10.31 -20.50 23.12
N SER A 41 9.73 -21.70 23.14
CA SER A 41 9.64 -22.57 21.95
C SER A 41 8.51 -22.11 21.02
N ALA A 42 7.38 -21.71 21.61
CA ALA A 42 6.24 -21.14 20.90
C ALA A 42 6.62 -19.82 20.21
N ARG A 43 7.37 -18.94 20.90
CA ARG A 43 7.87 -17.67 20.34
C ARG A 43 8.82 -17.88 19.16
N ARG A 44 9.82 -18.76 19.29
CA ARG A 44 10.76 -19.07 18.18
C ARG A 44 10.08 -19.77 16.99
N ARG A 45 9.05 -20.58 17.24
CA ARG A 45 8.23 -21.17 16.18
C ARG A 45 7.41 -20.09 15.48
N ALA A 46 6.77 -19.20 16.24
CA ALA A 46 6.00 -18.07 15.69
C ALA A 46 6.88 -17.12 14.86
N GLU A 47 8.10 -16.80 15.32
CA GLU A 47 9.07 -15.96 14.59
C GLU A 47 9.51 -16.60 13.26
N ARG A 48 9.83 -17.92 13.24
CA ARG A 48 10.17 -18.64 11.99
C ARG A 48 8.98 -18.72 11.03
N THR A 49 7.77 -18.91 11.56
CA THR A 49 6.52 -18.96 10.80
C THR A 49 6.19 -17.58 10.21
N ALA A 50 6.37 -16.50 10.97
CA ALA A 50 6.17 -15.12 10.50
C ALA A 50 7.19 -14.74 9.41
N ASN A 51 8.46 -15.10 9.61
CA ASN A 51 9.52 -14.91 8.61
C ASN A 51 9.20 -15.68 7.32
N SER A 52 8.73 -16.93 7.42
CA SER A 52 8.33 -17.73 6.25
C SER A 52 7.13 -17.13 5.51
N ARG A 53 6.14 -16.58 6.23
CA ARG A 53 4.99 -15.93 5.60
C ARG A 53 5.39 -14.68 4.83
N ALA A 54 6.26 -13.84 5.39
CA ALA A 54 6.77 -12.65 4.73
C ALA A 54 7.55 -13.02 3.45
N LEU A 55 8.48 -13.98 3.53
CA LEU A 55 9.23 -14.47 2.36
C LEU A 55 8.32 -14.97 1.23
N ILE A 56 7.23 -15.66 1.57
CA ILE A 56 6.25 -16.12 0.58
C ILE A 56 5.50 -14.94 -0.05
N LEU A 57 5.12 -13.94 0.75
CA LEU A 57 4.45 -12.74 0.23
C LEU A 57 5.37 -11.92 -0.67
N ASP A 58 6.62 -11.70 -0.28
CA ASP A 58 7.61 -10.96 -1.08
C ASP A 58 7.83 -11.65 -2.42
N ALA A 59 8.07 -12.97 -2.40
CA ALA A 59 8.21 -13.75 -3.63
C ALA A 59 6.95 -13.72 -4.51
N ALA A 60 5.76 -13.74 -3.90
CA ALA A 60 4.50 -13.64 -4.63
C ALA A 60 4.28 -12.25 -5.24
N VAL A 61 4.67 -11.19 -4.54
CA VAL A 61 4.68 -9.82 -5.05
C VAL A 61 5.59 -9.73 -6.26
N ASP A 62 6.82 -10.22 -6.15
CA ASP A 62 7.75 -10.14 -7.26
C ASP A 62 7.25 -10.95 -8.47
N CYS A 63 6.71 -12.16 -8.25
CA CYS A 63 6.12 -12.94 -9.34
C CYS A 63 4.93 -12.21 -9.98
N LEU A 64 4.09 -11.52 -9.20
CA LEU A 64 2.95 -10.78 -9.73
C LEU A 64 3.39 -9.56 -10.54
N VAL A 65 4.43 -8.84 -10.10
CA VAL A 65 4.97 -7.67 -10.79
C VAL A 65 5.75 -8.07 -12.05
N GLU A 66 6.55 -9.14 -12.00
CA GLU A 66 7.41 -9.57 -13.12
C GLU A 66 6.68 -10.42 -14.16
N LEU A 67 5.75 -11.29 -13.72
CA LEU A 67 5.14 -12.32 -14.57
C LEU A 67 3.63 -12.12 -14.77
N GLY A 68 3.04 -11.11 -14.11
CA GLY A 68 1.60 -10.90 -14.09
C GLY A 68 0.82 -12.00 -13.35
N TYR A 69 -0.50 -11.81 -13.27
CA TYR A 69 -1.44 -12.73 -12.64
C TYR A 69 -1.40 -14.11 -13.28
N ALA A 70 -1.26 -14.22 -14.61
CA ALA A 70 -1.20 -15.51 -15.28
C ALA A 70 0.07 -16.29 -14.94
N GLY A 71 1.23 -15.61 -14.90
CA GLY A 71 2.54 -16.23 -14.66
C GLY A 71 2.87 -16.48 -13.18
N ALA A 72 2.22 -15.77 -12.25
CA ALA A 72 2.39 -15.95 -10.80
C ALA A 72 1.78 -17.28 -10.30
N SER A 73 2.39 -18.40 -10.68
CA SER A 73 1.99 -19.76 -10.26
C SER A 73 2.52 -20.10 -8.87
N THR A 74 1.87 -21.03 -8.17
CA THR A 74 2.38 -21.55 -6.89
C THR A 74 3.79 -22.12 -7.02
N LEU A 75 4.11 -22.79 -8.13
CA LEU A 75 5.44 -23.31 -8.40
C LEU A 75 6.49 -22.20 -8.56
N ALA A 76 6.19 -21.15 -9.32
CA ALA A 76 7.08 -20.01 -9.48
C ALA A 76 7.35 -19.32 -8.13
N ILE A 77 6.30 -19.13 -7.33
CA ILE A 77 6.41 -18.51 -6.00
C ILE A 77 7.22 -19.40 -5.04
N GLN A 78 7.00 -20.71 -5.04
CA GLN A 78 7.77 -21.65 -4.22
C GLN A 78 9.26 -21.60 -4.57
N ALA A 79 9.58 -21.62 -5.86
CA ALA A 79 10.95 -21.55 -6.34
C ALA A 79 11.62 -20.25 -5.92
N LYS A 80 10.93 -19.11 -6.07
CA LYS A 80 11.44 -17.78 -5.69
C LYS A 80 11.58 -17.61 -4.17
N ALA A 81 10.61 -18.08 -3.38
CA ALA A 81 10.65 -18.02 -1.93
C ALA A 81 11.60 -19.06 -1.29
N GLY A 82 12.06 -20.07 -2.04
CA GLY A 82 12.87 -21.16 -1.50
C GLY A 82 12.12 -22.03 -0.48
N VAL A 83 10.80 -22.21 -0.63
CA VAL A 83 9.97 -22.98 0.31
C VAL A 83 9.36 -24.23 -0.31
N SER A 84 9.12 -25.26 0.52
CA SER A 84 8.41 -26.45 0.09
C SER A 84 6.92 -26.19 -0.16
N ARG A 85 6.29 -27.05 -0.96
CA ARG A 85 4.84 -26.99 -1.23
C ARG A 85 4.03 -27.05 0.07
N GLY A 86 4.38 -27.96 0.97
CA GLY A 86 3.71 -28.10 2.27
C GLY A 86 3.81 -26.85 3.13
N ARG A 87 4.97 -26.17 3.12
CA ARG A 87 5.13 -24.89 3.84
C ARG A 87 4.28 -23.78 3.23
N LEU A 88 4.22 -23.67 1.90
CA LEU A 88 3.38 -22.67 1.24
C LEU A 88 1.89 -22.90 1.56
N LEU A 89 1.40 -24.13 1.38
CA LEU A 89 -0.02 -24.47 1.60
C LEU A 89 -0.44 -24.32 3.07
N HIS A 90 0.49 -24.50 4.01
CA HIS A 90 0.23 -24.22 5.43
C HIS A 90 -0.11 -22.75 5.69
N HIS A 91 0.52 -21.82 4.97
CA HIS A 91 0.27 -20.38 5.11
C HIS A 91 -0.84 -19.86 4.18
N PHE A 92 -0.95 -20.43 2.99
CA PHE A 92 -1.85 -20.00 1.94
C PHE A 92 -2.47 -21.23 1.27
N PRO A 93 -3.65 -21.68 1.73
CA PRO A 93 -4.29 -22.89 1.23
C PRO A 93 -4.73 -22.80 -0.24
N SER A 94 -4.86 -21.60 -0.79
CA SER A 94 -5.22 -21.34 -2.19
C SER A 94 -4.27 -20.36 -2.85
N ARG A 95 -4.10 -20.52 -4.17
CA ARG A 95 -3.33 -19.59 -5.00
C ARG A 95 -3.99 -18.21 -5.01
N GLU A 96 -5.31 -18.16 -5.15
CA GLU A 96 -6.07 -16.91 -5.15
C GLU A 96 -5.89 -16.15 -3.84
N GLY A 97 -5.97 -16.85 -2.69
CA GLY A 97 -5.74 -16.25 -1.38
C GLY A 97 -4.31 -15.73 -1.21
N LEU A 98 -3.31 -16.45 -1.74
CA LEU A 98 -1.92 -16.00 -1.77
C LEU A 98 -1.76 -14.72 -2.60
N LEU A 99 -2.26 -14.70 -3.83
CA LEU A 99 -2.09 -13.55 -4.73
C LEU A 99 -2.83 -12.31 -4.22
N VAL A 100 -4.03 -12.47 -3.64
CA VAL A 100 -4.74 -11.36 -2.99
C VAL A 100 -3.93 -10.83 -1.80
N ALA A 101 -3.42 -11.71 -0.94
CA ALA A 101 -2.61 -11.29 0.20
C ALA A 101 -1.30 -10.61 -0.23
N ALA A 102 -0.67 -11.07 -1.32
CA ALA A 102 0.51 -10.45 -1.89
C ALA A 102 0.22 -9.04 -2.42
N ALA A 103 -0.85 -8.87 -3.20
CA ALA A 103 -1.26 -7.55 -3.68
C ALA A 103 -1.62 -6.59 -2.54
N GLN A 104 -2.28 -7.07 -1.48
CA GLN A 104 -2.53 -6.27 -0.28
C GLN A 104 -1.24 -5.88 0.44
N HIS A 105 -0.28 -6.80 0.54
CA HIS A 105 1.02 -6.55 1.14
C HIS A 105 1.75 -5.45 0.38
N LEU A 106 1.85 -5.58 -0.95
CA LEU A 106 2.43 -4.56 -1.83
C LEU A 106 1.72 -3.21 -1.68
N ALA A 107 0.39 -3.18 -1.75
CA ALA A 107 -0.36 -1.93 -1.67
C ALA A 107 -0.22 -1.24 -0.31
N THR A 108 -0.19 -2.00 0.80
CA THR A 108 -0.02 -1.44 2.15
C THR A 108 1.36 -0.82 2.33
N THR A 109 2.41 -1.51 1.84
CA THR A 109 3.78 -0.98 1.87
C THR A 109 3.90 0.31 1.05
N ARG A 110 3.35 0.32 -0.18
CA ARG A 110 3.37 1.50 -1.06
C ARG A 110 2.55 2.67 -0.52
N LEU A 111 1.42 2.39 0.12
CA LEU A 111 0.60 3.41 0.74
C LEU A 111 1.35 4.11 1.87
N LYS A 112 2.08 3.35 2.69
CA LYS A 112 2.92 3.90 3.77
C LYS A 112 4.08 4.74 3.21
N GLU A 113 4.81 4.23 2.23
CA GLU A 113 5.89 4.97 1.56
C GLU A 113 5.39 6.26 0.90
N THR A 114 4.19 6.22 0.30
CA THR A 114 3.55 7.40 -0.27
C THR A 114 3.21 8.42 0.80
N GLU A 115 2.63 7.99 1.92
CA GLU A 115 2.32 8.88 3.05
C GLU A 115 3.58 9.59 3.57
N GLU A 116 4.68 8.85 3.77
CA GLU A 116 5.97 9.40 4.22
C GLU A 116 6.58 10.40 3.21
N ARG A 117 6.58 10.03 1.92
CA ARG A 117 7.07 10.90 0.84
C ARG A 117 6.26 12.19 0.74
N VAL A 118 4.93 12.07 0.80
CA VAL A 118 4.02 13.21 0.67
C VAL A 118 4.09 14.15 1.87
N ALA A 119 4.22 13.60 3.09
CA ALA A 119 4.45 14.40 4.28
C ALA A 119 5.71 15.27 4.16
N THR A 120 6.76 14.75 3.49
CA THR A 120 7.99 15.47 3.20
C THR A 120 7.80 16.50 2.09
N ASP A 121 7.22 16.11 0.96
CA ASP A 121 7.02 16.98 -0.22
C ASP A 121 6.10 18.18 0.07
N LEU A 122 5.12 18.00 0.96
CA LEU A 122 4.15 19.02 1.33
C LEU A 122 4.51 19.75 2.63
N ALA A 123 5.68 19.48 3.20
CA ALA A 123 6.15 20.14 4.40
C ALA A 123 6.32 21.65 4.14
N GLY A 124 5.57 22.48 4.87
CA GLY A 124 5.62 23.93 4.74
C GLY A 124 4.78 24.51 3.59
N GLU A 125 4.10 23.68 2.79
CA GLU A 125 3.17 24.19 1.76
C GLU A 125 1.83 24.54 2.42
N PRO A 126 1.41 25.83 2.39
CA PRO A 126 0.18 26.26 3.05
C PRO A 126 -1.06 25.64 2.39
N ASP A 127 -2.11 25.49 3.19
CA ASP A 127 -3.41 25.06 2.69
C ASP A 127 -3.91 26.01 1.57
N GLY A 128 -4.41 25.43 0.49
CA GLY A 128 -4.95 26.20 -0.63
C GLY A 128 -4.80 25.54 -2.00
N PRO A 129 -5.06 26.30 -3.08
CA PRO A 129 -5.08 25.77 -4.45
C PRO A 129 -3.76 25.17 -4.93
N ARG A 130 -2.61 25.62 -4.43
CA ARG A 130 -1.30 25.05 -4.80
C ARG A 130 -1.09 23.68 -4.17
N ARG A 131 -1.42 23.53 -2.88
CA ARG A 131 -1.38 22.24 -2.18
C ARG A 131 -2.29 21.22 -2.87
N VAL A 132 -3.52 21.62 -3.22
CA VAL A 132 -4.46 20.77 -3.98
C VAL A 132 -3.87 20.30 -5.31
N ASP A 133 -3.25 21.20 -6.08
CA ASP A 133 -2.59 20.82 -7.33
C ASP A 133 -1.51 19.77 -7.12
N ARG A 134 -0.69 19.94 -6.07
CA ARG A 134 0.38 19.00 -5.75
C ARG A 134 -0.18 17.65 -5.31
N CYS A 135 -1.25 17.64 -4.51
CA CYS A 135 -1.95 16.41 -4.15
C CYS A 135 -2.52 15.68 -5.37
N VAL A 136 -3.05 16.39 -6.37
CA VAL A 136 -3.52 15.79 -7.62
C VAL A 136 -2.38 15.15 -8.41
N GLU A 137 -1.22 15.81 -8.51
CA GLU A 137 -0.03 15.24 -9.16
C GLU A 137 0.48 13.99 -8.44
N LEU A 138 0.56 14.05 -7.12
CA LEU A 138 1.01 12.95 -6.28
C LEU A 138 0.06 11.75 -6.43
N LEU A 139 -1.25 12.00 -6.39
CA LEU A 139 -2.25 10.96 -6.62
C LEU A 139 -2.13 10.36 -8.03
N TRP A 140 -1.92 11.17 -9.06
CA TRP A 140 -1.71 10.64 -10.42
C TRP A 140 -0.48 9.75 -10.52
N SER A 141 0.61 10.11 -9.81
CA SER A 141 1.85 9.32 -9.83
C SER A 141 1.67 7.88 -9.33
N THR A 142 0.73 7.64 -8.40
CA THR A 142 0.51 6.29 -7.85
C THR A 142 -0.08 5.33 -8.89
N PHE A 143 -0.79 5.84 -9.89
CA PHE A 143 -1.34 5.03 -10.99
C PHE A 143 -0.28 4.53 -11.97
N GLN A 144 0.97 4.99 -11.83
CA GLN A 144 2.10 4.55 -12.65
C GLN A 144 3.00 3.54 -11.91
N GLU A 145 2.65 3.19 -10.67
CA GLU A 145 3.44 2.28 -9.86
C GLU A 145 3.05 0.81 -10.10
N PRO A 146 3.96 -0.16 -9.86
CA PRO A 146 3.69 -1.58 -10.08
C PRO A 146 2.46 -2.13 -9.33
N HIS A 147 2.14 -1.55 -8.18
CA HIS A 147 1.01 -1.98 -7.36
C HIS A 147 -0.35 -1.73 -8.04
N PHE A 148 -0.43 -0.71 -8.91
CA PHE A 148 -1.62 -0.44 -9.70
C PHE A 148 -1.91 -1.58 -10.69
N TRP A 149 -0.91 -1.99 -11.46
CA TRP A 149 -1.05 -3.06 -12.45
C TRP A 149 -1.39 -4.40 -11.82
N ALA A 150 -0.71 -4.75 -10.72
CA ALA A 150 -1.02 -5.93 -9.93
C ALA A 150 -2.50 -5.97 -9.50
N ALA A 151 -3.06 -4.84 -9.06
CA ALA A 151 -4.47 -4.74 -8.72
C ALA A 151 -5.38 -4.88 -9.95
N MET A 152 -5.07 -4.21 -11.06
CA MET A 152 -5.87 -4.25 -12.29
C MET A 152 -5.95 -5.64 -12.90
N GLU A 153 -4.87 -6.40 -12.88
CA GLU A 153 -4.86 -7.78 -13.34
C GLU A 153 -5.73 -8.69 -12.47
N LEU A 154 -5.65 -8.55 -11.14
CA LEU A 154 -6.49 -9.30 -10.21
C LEU A 154 -7.98 -8.95 -10.37
N TRP A 155 -8.31 -7.68 -10.54
CA TRP A 155 -9.69 -7.21 -10.75
C TRP A 155 -10.26 -7.78 -12.05
N THR A 156 -9.45 -7.77 -13.12
CA THR A 156 -9.85 -8.29 -14.43
C THR A 156 -10.04 -9.81 -14.38
N ALA A 157 -9.11 -10.54 -13.74
CA ALA A 157 -9.22 -11.99 -13.56
C ALA A 157 -10.41 -12.40 -12.68
N ALA A 158 -10.76 -11.60 -11.67
CA ALA A 158 -11.88 -11.87 -10.78
C ALA A 158 -13.23 -11.92 -11.50
N ARG A 159 -13.36 -11.26 -12.67
CA ARG A 159 -14.57 -11.29 -13.50
C ARG A 159 -14.99 -12.72 -13.90
N THR A 160 -14.03 -13.62 -14.09
CA THR A 160 -14.26 -15.02 -14.50
C THR A 160 -13.77 -16.04 -13.48
N ASN A 161 -13.32 -15.61 -12.30
CA ASN A 161 -12.84 -16.47 -11.23
C ASN A 161 -13.59 -16.14 -9.91
N PRO A 162 -14.69 -16.86 -9.60
CA PRO A 162 -15.49 -16.58 -8.40
C PRO A 162 -14.71 -16.74 -7.08
N ALA A 163 -13.76 -17.68 -7.01
CA ALA A 163 -12.92 -17.88 -5.83
C ALA A 163 -11.99 -16.68 -5.60
N LEU A 164 -11.40 -16.15 -6.66
CA LEU A 164 -10.62 -14.91 -6.60
C LEU A 164 -11.49 -13.72 -6.21
N ALA A 165 -12.67 -13.56 -6.83
CA ALA A 165 -13.59 -12.49 -6.49
C ALA A 165 -14.00 -12.53 -5.00
N ALA A 166 -14.25 -13.72 -4.45
CA ALA A 166 -14.56 -13.90 -3.03
C ALA A 166 -13.40 -13.48 -2.12
N ALA A 167 -12.16 -13.87 -2.45
CA ALA A 167 -10.97 -13.50 -1.70
C ALA A 167 -10.66 -11.99 -1.80
N LEU A 168 -10.87 -11.39 -2.98
CA LEU A 168 -10.53 -10.00 -3.29
C LEU A 168 -11.47 -8.98 -2.64
N ARG A 169 -12.77 -9.29 -2.53
CA ARG A 169 -13.78 -8.38 -1.94
C ARG A 169 -13.39 -7.78 -0.58
N PRO A 170 -13.08 -8.57 0.47
CA PRO A 170 -12.69 -8.00 1.75
C PRO A 170 -11.37 -7.22 1.66
N ALA A 171 -10.45 -7.67 0.82
CA ALA A 171 -9.16 -7.03 0.62
C ALA A 171 -9.28 -5.64 -0.03
N GLU A 172 -10.11 -5.52 -1.06
CA GLU A 172 -10.39 -4.28 -1.77
C GLU A 172 -11.12 -3.28 -0.87
N ARG A 173 -12.07 -3.73 -0.04
CA ARG A 173 -12.71 -2.85 0.96
C ARG A 173 -11.70 -2.27 1.94
N ALA A 174 -10.88 -3.11 2.56
CA ALA A 174 -9.87 -2.66 3.53
C ALA A 174 -8.87 -1.68 2.90
N LEU A 175 -8.41 -1.97 1.68
CA LEU A 175 -7.48 -1.10 0.97
C LEU A 175 -8.12 0.24 0.59
N ARG A 176 -9.36 0.25 0.10
CA ARG A 176 -10.09 1.49 -0.22
C ARG A 176 -10.26 2.38 1.02
N ASP A 177 -10.60 1.80 2.16
CA ASP A 177 -10.76 2.54 3.41
C ASP A 177 -9.42 3.13 3.88
N ALA A 178 -8.33 2.37 3.76
CA ALA A 178 -6.98 2.84 4.06
C ALA A 178 -6.53 3.98 3.13
N ILE A 179 -6.75 3.83 1.82
CA ILE A 179 -6.43 4.86 0.81
C ILE A 179 -7.23 6.13 1.08
N ARG A 180 -8.52 6.02 1.42
CA ARG A 180 -9.34 7.18 1.80
C ARG A 180 -8.76 7.89 3.01
N ALA A 181 -8.45 7.16 4.08
CA ALA A 181 -7.90 7.74 5.30
C ALA A 181 -6.57 8.46 5.05
N VAL A 182 -5.68 7.90 4.23
CA VAL A 182 -4.41 8.53 3.84
C VAL A 182 -4.64 9.77 2.97
N THR A 183 -5.57 9.69 2.01
CA THR A 183 -5.90 10.82 1.14
C THR A 183 -6.46 11.99 1.95
N ASP A 184 -7.38 11.74 2.87
CA ASP A 184 -7.97 12.76 3.74
C ASP A 184 -6.88 13.46 4.59
N ARG A 185 -5.90 12.71 5.11
CA ARG A 185 -4.75 13.28 5.83
C ARG A 185 -3.84 14.11 4.94
N ILE A 186 -3.47 13.60 3.77
CA ILE A 186 -2.56 14.26 2.82
C ILE A 186 -3.13 15.60 2.36
N TRP A 187 -4.42 15.62 1.98
CA TRP A 187 -5.08 16.82 1.46
C TRP A 187 -5.33 17.88 2.54
N GLY A 188 -5.27 17.48 3.81
CA GLY A 188 -5.34 18.39 4.95
C GLY A 188 -6.76 18.59 5.48
N PRO A 189 -6.89 19.00 6.75
CA PRO A 189 -8.17 19.03 7.45
C PRO A 189 -9.19 19.99 6.82
N ALA A 190 -8.74 21.13 6.26
CA ALA A 190 -9.62 22.08 5.60
C ALA A 190 -10.31 21.50 4.36
N VAL A 191 -9.57 20.77 3.53
CA VAL A 191 -10.14 20.10 2.34
C VAL A 191 -10.94 18.87 2.73
N ALA A 192 -10.45 18.07 3.68
CA ALA A 192 -11.15 16.89 4.17
C ALA A 192 -12.53 17.21 4.78
N ALA A 193 -12.69 18.41 5.36
CA ALA A 193 -13.97 18.89 5.89
C ALA A 193 -14.93 19.45 4.81
N HIS A 194 -14.47 19.64 3.57
CA HIS A 194 -15.30 20.23 2.51
C HIS A 194 -16.39 19.25 2.06
N PRO A 195 -17.69 19.65 1.99
CA PRO A 195 -18.79 18.73 1.70
C PRO A 195 -18.66 17.98 0.36
N ALA A 196 -18.12 18.65 -0.67
CA ALA A 196 -17.93 18.06 -2.00
C ALA A 196 -16.64 17.22 -2.13
N PHE A 197 -15.77 17.18 -1.12
CA PHE A 197 -14.49 16.48 -1.21
C PHE A 197 -14.62 14.96 -1.38
N PRO A 198 -15.53 14.24 -0.69
CA PRO A 198 -15.70 12.81 -0.90
C PRO A 198 -16.03 12.45 -2.36
N GLU A 199 -16.93 13.22 -2.99
CA GLU A 199 -17.34 13.02 -4.39
C GLU A 199 -16.22 13.39 -5.36
N LEU A 200 -15.51 14.50 -5.11
CA LEU A 200 -14.33 14.88 -5.87
C LEU A 200 -13.26 13.79 -5.82
N ARG A 201 -12.98 13.25 -4.63
CA ARG A 201 -11.99 12.18 -4.44
C ARG A 201 -12.37 10.96 -5.26
N GLU A 202 -13.62 10.47 -5.16
CA GLU A 202 -14.07 9.32 -5.97
C GLU A 202 -13.97 9.60 -7.48
N LEU A 203 -14.35 10.80 -7.93
CA LEU A 203 -14.23 11.20 -9.32
C LEU A 203 -12.77 11.19 -9.80
N LEU A 204 -11.84 11.73 -9.00
CA LEU A 204 -10.41 11.71 -9.32
C LEU A 204 -9.90 10.27 -9.44
N PHE A 205 -10.14 9.42 -8.43
CA PHE A 205 -9.66 8.03 -8.43
C PHE A 205 -10.22 7.21 -9.60
N THR A 206 -11.51 7.33 -9.89
CA THR A 206 -12.14 6.61 -11.00
C THR A 206 -11.69 7.11 -12.36
N SER A 207 -11.58 8.43 -12.53
CA SER A 207 -11.09 9.05 -13.76
C SER A 207 -9.62 8.72 -14.02
N MET A 208 -8.76 8.86 -13.02
CA MET A 208 -7.33 8.53 -13.12
C MET A 208 -7.13 7.04 -13.41
N ARG A 209 -7.85 6.14 -12.73
CA ARG A 209 -7.81 4.70 -13.04
C ARG A 209 -8.07 4.44 -14.52
N GLY A 210 -9.13 5.04 -15.07
CA GLY A 210 -9.48 4.91 -16.48
C GLY A 210 -8.41 5.47 -17.42
N ALA A 211 -7.90 6.67 -17.11
CA ALA A 211 -6.85 7.32 -17.87
C ALA A 211 -5.51 6.56 -17.84
N ALA A 212 -5.25 5.77 -16.80
CA ALA A 212 -4.03 4.98 -16.67
C ALA A 212 -4.05 3.68 -17.50
N LEU A 213 -5.21 3.13 -17.87
CA LEU A 213 -5.27 1.84 -18.58
C LEU A 213 -4.52 1.81 -19.92
N PRO A 214 -4.59 2.85 -20.78
CA PRO A 214 -3.84 2.84 -22.04
C PRO A 214 -2.32 2.76 -21.87
N TYR A 215 -1.77 3.17 -20.72
CA TYR A 215 -0.35 3.06 -20.41
C TYR A 215 0.14 1.60 -20.31
N ALA A 216 -0.77 0.62 -20.32
CA ALA A 216 -0.41 -0.80 -20.40
C ALA A 216 0.28 -1.16 -21.72
N PHE A 217 0.02 -0.41 -22.80
CA PHE A 217 0.52 -0.71 -24.14
C PHE A 217 1.00 0.52 -24.91
N GLU A 218 0.80 1.73 -24.38
CA GLU A 218 1.28 2.98 -24.96
C GLU A 218 2.38 3.60 -24.11
N ASP A 219 3.51 3.93 -24.73
CA ASP A 219 4.59 4.66 -24.07
C ASP A 219 4.29 6.16 -24.10
N ARG A 220 3.66 6.66 -23.03
CA ARG A 220 3.29 8.06 -22.86
C ARG A 220 3.93 8.62 -21.58
N PRO A 221 4.46 9.86 -21.58
CA PRO A 221 5.00 10.44 -20.36
C PRO A 221 3.86 10.89 -19.44
N ALA A 222 3.64 10.14 -18.35
CA ALA A 222 2.56 10.41 -17.38
C ALA A 222 2.64 11.83 -16.78
N ALA A 223 3.84 12.39 -16.64
CA ALA A 223 4.05 13.76 -16.16
C ALA A 223 3.43 14.83 -17.09
N THR A 224 3.25 14.50 -18.37
CA THR A 224 2.68 15.41 -19.38
C THR A 224 1.25 15.06 -19.76
N ASP A 225 0.61 14.13 -19.04
CA ASP A 225 -0.74 13.70 -19.35
C ASP A 225 -1.72 14.90 -19.34
N PRO A 226 -2.49 15.13 -20.42
CA PRO A 226 -3.36 16.29 -20.53
C PRO A 226 -4.44 16.32 -19.44
N HIS A 227 -4.81 15.18 -18.86
CA HIS A 227 -5.82 15.09 -17.81
C HIS A 227 -5.35 15.67 -16.48
N VAL A 228 -4.04 15.73 -16.20
CA VAL A 228 -3.52 16.33 -14.96
C VAL A 228 -4.02 17.77 -14.81
N ARG A 229 -3.99 18.55 -15.89
CA ARG A 229 -4.52 19.92 -15.90
C ARG A 229 -6.04 19.96 -15.68
N ILE A 230 -6.77 19.00 -16.24
CA ILE A 230 -8.23 18.90 -16.13
C ILE A 230 -8.61 18.59 -14.68
N TRP A 231 -7.96 17.61 -14.05
CA TRP A 231 -8.19 17.23 -12.66
C TRP A 231 -7.88 18.36 -11.69
N LYS A 232 -6.75 19.06 -11.87
CA LYS A 232 -6.42 20.26 -11.08
C LYS A 232 -7.49 21.35 -11.22
N SER A 233 -7.92 21.64 -12.45
CA SER A 233 -8.97 22.62 -12.71
C SER A 233 -10.31 22.23 -12.09
N ALA A 234 -10.68 20.94 -12.16
CA ALA A 234 -11.89 20.42 -11.54
C ALA A 234 -11.82 20.52 -10.01
N ALA A 235 -10.73 20.06 -9.39
CA ALA A 235 -10.52 20.11 -7.96
C ALA A 235 -10.58 21.56 -7.43
N ARG A 236 -9.93 22.50 -8.12
CA ARG A 236 -9.99 23.92 -7.75
C ARG A 236 -11.41 24.48 -7.80
N ARG A 237 -12.14 24.20 -8.89
CA ARG A 237 -13.52 24.68 -9.07
C ARG A 237 -14.46 24.15 -7.99
N VAL A 238 -14.31 22.88 -7.64
CA VAL A 238 -15.14 22.23 -6.62
C VAL A 238 -14.81 22.73 -5.21
N LEU A 239 -13.53 22.93 -4.88
CA LEU A 239 -13.08 23.26 -3.52
C LEU A 239 -13.01 24.76 -3.21
N PHE A 240 -12.78 25.60 -4.23
CA PHE A 240 -12.55 27.04 -4.05
C PHE A 240 -13.48 27.91 -4.91
N GLY A 241 -14.40 27.30 -5.67
CA GLY A 241 -15.27 27.99 -6.61
C GLY A 241 -14.59 28.30 -7.96
N ALA A 242 -15.38 28.81 -8.90
CA ALA A 242 -14.84 29.27 -10.18
C ALA A 242 -13.96 30.52 -9.95
N PRO A 243 -12.81 30.65 -10.65
CA PRO A 243 -12.11 31.93 -10.67
C PRO A 243 -13.09 33.01 -11.17
N PRO A 244 -13.07 34.22 -10.58
CA PRO A 244 -13.98 35.28 -11.01
C PRO A 244 -13.83 35.46 -12.52
N SER A 245 -14.94 35.41 -13.25
CA SER A 245 -14.88 35.66 -14.70
C SER A 245 -14.26 37.03 -14.87
N VAL A 246 -13.14 37.12 -15.58
CA VAL A 246 -12.60 38.41 -16.00
C VAL A 246 -13.68 39.01 -16.91
N ALA A 247 -14.50 39.90 -16.36
CA ALA A 247 -15.44 40.68 -17.14
C ALA A 247 -14.62 41.34 -18.25
N PRO A 248 -15.04 41.27 -19.53
CA PRO A 248 -14.26 41.82 -20.62
C PRO A 248 -14.01 43.30 -20.33
N SER A 249 -12.76 43.62 -20.05
CA SER A 249 -12.30 44.97 -19.78
C SER A 249 -12.34 45.77 -21.08
N GLY A 250 -13.41 46.55 -21.23
CA GLY A 250 -13.43 47.73 -22.07
C GLY A 250 -14.07 47.56 -23.45
N SER A 251 -15.34 47.95 -23.55
CA SER A 251 -15.72 48.84 -24.65
C SER A 251 -15.40 50.28 -24.22
N ARG A 252 -14.16 50.71 -24.44
CA ARG A 252 -13.87 52.15 -24.54
C ARG A 252 -14.76 52.67 -25.66
N ARG A 253 -15.83 53.40 -25.31
CA ARG A 253 -16.54 54.29 -26.24
C ARG A 253 -15.52 55.31 -26.75
N ARG A 254 -14.83 54.99 -27.86
CA ARG A 254 -14.14 55.98 -28.68
C ARG A 254 -15.21 56.84 -29.34
N GLY A 255 -15.05 58.15 -29.20
CA GLY A 255 -16.03 59.14 -29.60
C GLY A 255 -16.39 59.12 -31.08
N GLY A 256 -17.67 59.41 -31.34
CA GLY A 256 -18.12 60.00 -32.59
C GLY A 256 -18.39 61.48 -32.33
N SER A 257 -17.61 62.34 -32.98
CA SER A 257 -17.79 63.79 -33.02
C SER A 257 -19.09 64.19 -33.74
N PRO A 258 -19.59 65.43 -33.58
CA PRO A 258 -20.90 65.85 -34.05
C PRO A 258 -20.87 66.21 -35.54
N ARG A 259 -21.96 65.96 -36.26
CA ARG A 259 -22.22 66.57 -37.57
C ARG A 259 -23.67 67.02 -37.73
N ARG A 260 -23.76 68.33 -37.96
CA ARG A 260 -24.84 69.18 -38.51
C ARG A 260 -25.98 69.53 -37.59
#